data_AF-A0A5M9N284-F1
#
_entry.id   AF-A0A5M9N284-F1
#
_cell.length_a   1.000
_cell.length_b   1.000
_cell.length_c   1.000
_cell.angle_alpha   90.00
_cell.angle_beta   90.00
_cell.angle_gamma   90.00
#
_symmetry.space_group_name_H-M   'P 1'
#
loop_
_entity.id
_entity.type
_entity.pdbx_description
1 polymer ?
#
loop_
_entity_poly.entity_id
_entity_poly.type
_entity_poly.pdbx_seq_one_letter_code
_entity_poly.pdbx_strand_id
1 'polypeptide(L)'
;MIRIQKRDEYLLKKIGEYGILNNRTIDKIYGGAVQYPVRRRKKLADEKYIVKNNKYCSLGANGRRYLEEELGMENIREVASGKYIRTRIGKVAEILMAIEKMYYTYPSWKLKNRDIVSERKDKYYGEIISKTSGKSYFIYNLGKIDSTKYVSRAISLKKRYIQEVRQEIMNKASNGKMERVILLAEDKTVMALYNESLMSLNVKEQLIIPWQEAGFNLIGKIGSENIEEKVVRYLYKDYDDPDWAYADYTTSDGQVVVLVTNDGEKIVKVKQSEIINRYNRTNKFKLIVVCLESQYVKFEKEFKEFSNVRIRTVPDGIL
;
A
#
# COMPACT_ATOMS: atom_id res chain seq x y z
N MET A 1 8.69 35.42 -18.85
CA MET A 1 7.70 34.46 -19.36
C MET A 1 8.34 33.09 -19.54
N ILE A 2 7.97 32.14 -18.70
CA ILE A 2 8.47 30.76 -18.76
C ILE A 2 7.68 29.95 -19.80
N ARG A 3 8.37 29.23 -20.69
CA ARG A 3 7.72 28.21 -21.54
C ARG A 3 7.35 26.99 -20.69
N ILE A 4 6.08 26.66 -20.58
CA ILE A 4 5.57 25.47 -19.88
C ILE A 4 5.97 24.21 -20.64
N GLN A 5 6.53 23.24 -19.93
CA GLN A 5 6.94 21.93 -20.47
C GLN A 5 5.93 20.86 -20.02
N LYS A 6 5.90 19.71 -20.70
CA LYS A 6 5.02 18.57 -20.36
C LYS A 6 5.10 18.15 -18.88
N ARG A 7 6.30 18.20 -18.28
CA ARG A 7 6.51 17.88 -16.86
C ARG A 7 5.93 18.95 -15.92
N ASP A 8 5.96 20.22 -16.30
CA ASP A 8 5.32 21.29 -15.52
C ASP A 8 3.80 21.19 -15.64
N GLU A 9 3.28 20.90 -16.83
CA GLU A 9 1.85 20.69 -17.04
C GLU A 9 1.34 19.53 -16.19
N TYR A 10 2.05 18.40 -16.20
CA TYR A 10 1.75 17.26 -15.34
C TYR A 10 1.83 17.63 -13.86
N LEU A 11 2.86 18.39 -13.43
CA LEU A 11 2.94 18.92 -12.07
C LEU A 11 1.69 19.74 -11.71
N LEU A 12 1.32 20.72 -12.56
CA LEU A 12 0.19 21.61 -12.30
C LEU A 12 -1.12 20.81 -12.22
N LYS A 13 -1.36 19.89 -13.15
CA LYS A 13 -2.52 18.98 -13.12
C LYS A 13 -2.60 18.21 -11.80
N LYS A 14 -1.47 17.66 -11.34
CA LYS A 14 -1.41 16.91 -10.07
C LYS A 14 -1.60 17.81 -8.85
N ILE A 15 -1.09 19.04 -8.85
CA ILE A 15 -1.42 20.00 -7.81
C ILE A 15 -2.91 20.38 -7.89
N GLY A 16 -3.52 20.50 -9.06
CA GLY A 16 -4.95 20.73 -9.22
C GLY A 16 -5.80 19.59 -8.65
N GLU A 17 -5.42 18.34 -8.92
CA GLU A 17 -6.12 17.14 -8.42
C GLU A 17 -6.04 16.99 -6.89
N TYR A 18 -4.84 17.22 -6.32
CA TYR A 18 -4.55 16.97 -4.91
C TYR A 18 -4.58 18.24 -4.04
N GLY A 19 -4.58 19.43 -4.62
CA GLY A 19 -4.46 20.75 -3.98
C GLY A 19 -3.02 21.11 -3.61
N ILE A 20 -2.22 20.14 -3.16
CA ILE A 20 -0.81 20.32 -2.79
C ILE A 20 0.01 19.07 -3.08
N LEU A 21 1.31 19.26 -3.30
CA LEU A 21 2.29 18.18 -3.41
C LEU A 21 3.50 18.46 -2.53
N ASN A 22 4.08 17.40 -1.95
CA ASN A 22 5.33 17.53 -1.19
C ASN A 22 6.55 17.58 -2.13
N ASN A 23 7.64 18.18 -1.66
CA ASN A 23 8.83 18.37 -2.50
C ASN A 23 9.41 17.05 -3.04
N ARG A 24 9.38 15.98 -2.25
CA ARG A 24 9.82 14.63 -2.66
C ARG A 24 9.04 14.11 -3.87
N THR A 25 7.72 14.30 -3.88
CA THR A 25 6.83 13.89 -4.97
C THR A 25 7.11 14.72 -6.22
N ILE A 26 7.33 16.02 -6.06
CA ILE A 26 7.66 16.90 -7.18
C ILE A 26 9.02 16.56 -7.79
N ASP A 27 10.01 16.23 -6.96
CA ASP A 27 11.34 15.84 -7.45
C ASP A 27 11.25 14.59 -8.34
N LYS A 28 10.40 13.61 -8.00
CA LYS A 28 10.15 12.42 -8.84
C LYS A 28 9.56 12.75 -10.22
N ILE A 29 8.75 13.81 -10.34
CA ILE A 29 8.18 14.25 -11.64
C ILE A 29 9.29 14.71 -12.60
N TYR A 30 10.28 15.43 -12.05
CA TYR A 30 11.37 16.01 -12.83
C TYR A 30 12.59 15.07 -12.97
N GLY A 31 12.61 13.96 -12.23
CA GLY A 31 13.66 12.93 -12.27
C GLY A 31 14.79 13.16 -11.27
N GLY A 32 15.80 12.28 -11.30
CA GLY A 32 16.88 12.22 -10.28
C GLY A 32 17.92 13.35 -10.30
N ALA A 33 17.84 14.31 -11.23
CA ALA A 33 18.80 15.40 -11.32
C ALA A 33 18.57 16.45 -10.22
N VAL A 34 19.29 16.36 -9.10
CA VAL A 34 19.07 17.11 -7.84
C VAL A 34 18.75 18.60 -8.02
N GLN A 35 19.47 19.33 -8.89
CA GLN A 35 19.28 20.78 -9.02
C GLN A 35 18.15 21.20 -9.96
N TYR A 36 17.77 20.34 -10.91
CA TYR A 36 16.80 20.70 -11.95
C TYR A 36 15.38 20.94 -11.40
N PRO A 37 14.79 20.06 -10.56
CA PRO A 37 13.49 20.30 -9.93
C PRO A 37 13.47 21.60 -9.10
N VAL A 38 14.58 21.89 -8.39
CA VAL A 38 14.71 23.10 -7.56
C VAL A 38 14.67 24.37 -8.41
N ARG A 39 15.48 24.43 -9.47
CA ARG A 39 15.50 25.56 -10.41
C ARG A 39 14.15 25.72 -11.11
N ARG A 40 13.52 24.61 -11.51
CA ARG A 40 12.23 24.65 -12.21
C ARG A 40 11.11 25.16 -11.32
N ARG A 41 11.01 24.66 -10.08
CA ARG A 41 10.07 25.18 -9.07
C ARG A 41 10.28 26.66 -8.79
N LYS A 42 11.54 27.13 -8.74
CA LYS A 42 11.83 28.57 -8.57
C LYS A 42 11.23 29.37 -9.74
N LYS A 43 11.53 29.01 -10.98
CA LYS A 43 10.99 29.71 -12.16
C LYS A 43 9.46 29.69 -12.21
N LEU A 44 8.83 28.56 -11.91
CA LEU A 44 7.35 28.47 -11.84
C LEU A 44 6.76 29.35 -10.74
N ALA A 45 7.46 29.48 -9.60
CA ALA A 45 7.02 30.34 -8.50
C ALA A 45 7.21 31.83 -8.81
N ASP A 46 8.34 32.20 -9.42
CA ASP A 46 8.63 33.58 -9.84
C ASP A 46 7.56 34.08 -10.85
N GLU A 47 7.08 33.18 -11.72
CA GLU A 47 6.02 33.44 -12.70
C GLU A 47 4.60 33.15 -12.15
N LYS A 48 4.45 32.95 -10.83
CA LYS A 48 3.18 32.75 -10.11
C LYS A 48 2.34 31.55 -10.55
N TYR A 49 2.95 30.55 -11.20
CA TYR A 49 2.28 29.28 -11.52
C TYR A 49 2.08 28.40 -10.28
N ILE A 50 3.03 28.45 -9.34
CA ILE A 50 2.94 27.74 -8.07
C ILE A 50 3.25 28.67 -6.90
N VAL A 51 2.74 28.34 -5.72
CA VAL A 51 3.21 28.89 -4.44
C VAL A 51 3.98 27.77 -3.74
N LYS A 52 5.22 28.04 -3.32
CA LYS A 52 6.11 27.05 -2.71
C LYS A 52 6.55 27.45 -1.31
N ASN A 53 6.74 26.45 -0.44
CA ASN A 53 7.48 26.57 0.81
C ASN A 53 8.49 25.42 0.94
N ASN A 54 9.15 25.31 2.08
CA ASN A 54 10.19 24.29 2.31
C ASN A 54 9.66 22.84 2.29
N LYS A 55 8.35 22.62 2.33
CA LYS A 55 7.73 21.28 2.41
C LYS A 55 6.82 20.95 1.23
N TYR A 56 6.06 21.92 0.76
CA TYR A 56 4.96 21.72 -0.19
C TYR A 56 4.91 22.80 -1.27
N CYS A 57 4.28 22.46 -2.39
CA CYS A 57 3.83 23.42 -3.40
C CYS A 57 2.31 23.32 -3.59
N SER A 58 1.67 24.46 -3.86
CA SER A 58 0.27 24.61 -4.27
C SER A 58 0.17 25.43 -5.56
N LEU A 59 -1.02 25.53 -6.16
CA LEU A 59 -1.22 26.39 -7.32
C LEU A 59 -1.09 27.87 -6.93
N GLY A 60 -0.45 28.65 -7.79
CA GLY A 60 -0.53 30.11 -7.79
C GLY A 60 -1.60 30.60 -8.77
N ALA A 61 -1.83 31.91 -8.80
CA ALA A 61 -2.87 32.52 -9.62
C ALA A 61 -2.75 32.16 -11.12
N ASN A 62 -1.53 32.27 -11.68
CA ASN A 62 -1.31 31.95 -13.10
C ASN A 62 -1.45 30.44 -13.38
N GLY A 63 -1.10 29.59 -12.41
CA GLY A 63 -1.19 28.15 -12.56
C GLY A 63 -2.63 27.66 -12.52
N ARG A 64 -3.46 28.25 -11.65
CA ARG A 64 -4.91 27.99 -11.65
C ARG A 64 -5.53 28.41 -12.98
N ARG A 65 -5.28 29.65 -13.40
CA ARG A 65 -5.79 30.17 -14.68
C ARG A 65 -5.38 29.30 -15.86
N TYR A 66 -4.12 28.87 -15.90
CA TYR A 66 -3.63 27.95 -16.94
C TYR A 66 -4.37 26.60 -16.94
N LEU A 67 -4.71 26.04 -15.77
CA LEU A 67 -5.49 24.80 -15.72
C LEU A 67 -6.94 24.99 -16.16
N GLU A 68 -7.57 26.11 -15.78
CA GLU A 68 -8.97 26.40 -16.08
C GLU A 68 -9.16 26.78 -17.55
N GLU A 69 -8.42 27.79 -18.03
CA GLU A 69 -8.63 28.41 -19.34
C GLU A 69 -7.97 27.63 -20.49
N GLU A 70 -6.73 27.18 -20.30
CA GLU A 70 -5.95 26.54 -21.38
C GLU A 70 -6.16 25.02 -21.44
N LEU A 71 -6.47 24.39 -20.31
CA LEU A 71 -6.60 22.93 -20.20
C LEU A 71 -8.02 22.46 -19.85
N GLY A 72 -8.96 23.38 -19.62
CA GLY A 72 -10.37 23.06 -19.38
C GLY A 72 -10.62 22.25 -18.09
N MET A 73 -9.77 22.38 -17.07
CA MET A 73 -9.90 21.60 -15.84
C MET A 73 -10.95 22.24 -14.90
N GLU A 74 -12.12 21.63 -14.82
CA GLU A 74 -13.26 22.17 -14.03
C GLU A 74 -13.11 21.95 -12.52
N ASN A 75 -12.45 20.87 -12.11
CA ASN A 75 -12.42 20.44 -10.70
C ASN A 75 -11.01 20.62 -10.09
N ILE A 76 -10.67 21.86 -9.73
CA ILE A 76 -9.43 22.20 -9.04
C ILE A 76 -9.66 22.20 -7.53
N ARG A 77 -8.86 21.42 -6.81
CA ARG A 77 -8.97 21.32 -5.35
C ARG A 77 -8.36 22.54 -4.66
N GLU A 78 -9.13 23.14 -3.76
CA GLU A 78 -8.63 24.19 -2.88
C GLU A 78 -7.55 23.71 -1.90
N VAL A 79 -6.65 24.64 -1.55
CA VAL A 79 -5.58 24.40 -0.58
C VAL A 79 -6.18 24.34 0.83
N ALA A 80 -5.97 23.22 1.53
CA ALA A 80 -6.41 23.09 2.91
C ALA A 80 -5.67 24.07 3.85
N SER A 81 -6.41 24.78 4.70
CA SER A 81 -5.88 25.74 5.67
C SER A 81 -5.11 25.08 6.84
N GLY A 82 -5.53 23.88 7.26
CA GLY A 82 -4.91 23.14 8.37
C GLY A 82 -3.59 22.44 8.01
N LYS A 83 -2.54 22.65 8.82
CA LYS A 83 -1.21 22.01 8.67
C LYS A 83 -1.30 20.47 8.62
N TYR A 84 -2.15 19.90 9.45
CA TYR A 84 -2.35 18.44 9.52
C TYR A 84 -2.95 17.89 8.23
N ILE A 85 -4.01 18.55 7.72
CA ILE A 85 -4.68 18.18 6.48
C ILE A 85 -3.70 18.26 5.31
N ARG A 86 -2.85 19.31 5.27
CA ARG A 86 -1.82 19.43 4.24
C ARG A 86 -0.83 18.26 4.27
N THR A 87 -0.33 17.91 5.45
CA THR A 87 0.59 16.78 5.59
C THR A 87 -0.04 15.48 5.09
N ARG A 88 -1.30 15.23 5.45
CA ARG A 88 -2.02 14.05 5.01
C ARG A 88 -2.22 14.01 3.50
N ILE A 89 -2.70 15.11 2.90
CA ILE A 89 -2.92 15.19 1.44
C ILE A 89 -1.61 14.94 0.69
N GLY A 90 -0.50 15.55 1.14
CA GLY A 90 0.81 15.33 0.54
C GLY A 90 1.25 13.86 0.62
N LYS A 91 0.96 13.17 1.73
CA LYS A 91 1.22 11.73 1.87
C LYS A 91 0.35 10.88 0.94
N VAL A 92 -0.95 11.18 0.83
CA VAL A 92 -1.85 10.47 -0.10
C VAL A 92 -1.36 10.63 -1.55
N ALA A 93 -1.01 11.85 -1.95
CA ALA A 93 -0.47 12.12 -3.28
C ALA A 93 0.82 11.33 -3.55
N GLU A 94 1.74 11.28 -2.58
CA GLU A 94 3.02 10.58 -2.72
C GLU A 94 2.87 9.10 -3.08
N ILE A 95 1.92 8.39 -2.48
CA ILE A 95 1.67 6.97 -2.81
C ILE A 95 0.94 6.87 -4.14
N LEU A 96 -0.22 7.53 -4.26
CA LEU A 96 -1.12 7.29 -5.38
C LEU A 96 -0.44 7.67 -6.71
N MET A 97 0.32 8.77 -6.72
CA MET A 97 1.10 9.16 -7.90
C MET A 97 2.25 8.19 -8.22
N ALA A 98 2.81 7.50 -7.21
CA ALA A 98 3.89 6.55 -7.46
C ALA A 98 3.39 5.29 -8.20
N ILE A 99 2.11 4.95 -8.08
CA ILE A 99 1.52 3.71 -8.60
C ILE A 99 0.45 3.93 -9.68
N GLU A 100 0.13 5.19 -10.03
CA GLU A 100 -0.96 5.53 -10.98
C GLU A 100 -0.76 5.01 -12.41
N LYS A 101 0.47 4.61 -12.76
CA LYS A 101 0.73 3.95 -14.04
C LYS A 101 0.05 2.58 -14.09
N MET A 102 0.11 1.82 -12.99
CA MET A 102 -0.36 0.43 -12.88
C MET A 102 -1.78 0.35 -12.33
N TYR A 103 -2.25 1.40 -11.64
CA TYR A 103 -3.54 1.43 -10.96
C TYR A 103 -4.39 2.62 -11.36
N TYR A 104 -5.70 2.44 -11.43
CA TYR A 104 -6.64 3.54 -11.23
C TYR A 104 -6.60 3.93 -9.76
N THR A 105 -6.45 5.22 -9.46
CA THR A 105 -6.26 5.71 -8.09
C THR A 105 -7.41 6.61 -7.66
N TYR A 106 -7.98 6.31 -6.49
CA TYR A 106 -9.12 7.03 -5.93
C TYR A 106 -8.78 7.50 -4.52
N PRO A 107 -8.29 8.75 -4.35
CA PRO A 107 -8.00 9.26 -3.02
C PRO A 107 -9.27 9.29 -2.17
N SER A 108 -9.12 9.11 -0.86
CA SER A 108 -10.22 8.94 0.10
C SER A 108 -11.33 10.00 0.01
N TRP A 109 -11.00 11.24 -0.33
CA TRP A 109 -11.97 12.33 -0.45
C TRP A 109 -12.84 12.26 -1.71
N LYS A 110 -12.46 11.46 -2.72
CA LYS A 110 -13.31 11.16 -3.88
C LYS A 110 -14.27 9.99 -3.62
N LEU A 111 -14.14 9.31 -2.48
CA LEU A 111 -14.92 8.11 -2.12
C LEU A 111 -16.01 8.38 -1.07
N LYS A 112 -16.34 9.65 -0.81
CA LYS A 112 -17.24 10.09 0.28
C LYS A 112 -18.65 9.50 0.21
N ASN A 113 -19.14 9.14 -0.98
CA ASN A 113 -20.51 8.63 -1.18
C ASN A 113 -20.61 7.09 -1.14
N ARG A 114 -19.53 6.36 -0.86
CA ARG A 114 -19.52 4.89 -0.91
C ARG A 114 -19.86 4.19 0.40
N ASP A 115 -20.28 4.88 1.47
CA ASP A 115 -20.42 4.33 2.84
C ASP A 115 -19.16 3.63 3.39
N ILE A 116 -18.02 3.70 2.68
CA ILE A 116 -16.76 3.05 3.04
C ILE A 116 -15.99 3.93 4.04
N VAL A 117 -16.21 5.25 4.00
CA VAL A 117 -15.42 6.23 4.77
C VAL A 117 -16.06 6.44 6.14
N SER A 118 -15.43 5.91 7.19
CA SER A 118 -15.76 6.27 8.58
C SER A 118 -15.30 7.71 8.89
N GLU A 119 -15.86 8.32 9.94
CA GLU A 119 -15.57 9.69 10.40
C GLU A 119 -14.09 9.97 10.71
N ARG A 120 -13.25 8.94 10.86
CA ARG A 120 -11.80 9.06 11.10
C ARG A 120 -11.02 9.18 9.79
N LYS A 121 -11.25 10.32 9.13
CA LYS A 121 -10.70 10.68 7.82
C LYS A 121 -9.18 10.59 7.74
N ASP A 122 -8.43 10.50 8.84
CA ASP A 122 -6.98 10.56 8.83
C ASP A 122 -6.26 9.29 8.38
N LYS A 123 -6.83 8.11 8.61
CA LYS A 123 -6.13 6.82 8.49
C LYS A 123 -6.22 6.20 7.10
N TYR A 124 -7.41 6.31 6.50
CA TYR A 124 -7.72 5.78 5.18
C TYR A 124 -7.25 6.72 4.07
N TYR A 125 -6.45 6.25 3.13
CA TYR A 125 -5.80 7.07 2.12
C TYR A 125 -6.50 7.01 0.78
N GLY A 126 -7.16 5.91 0.46
CA GLY A 126 -7.93 5.75 -0.76
C GLY A 126 -7.99 4.31 -1.23
N GLU A 127 -8.52 4.14 -2.42
CA GLU A 127 -8.66 2.86 -3.10
C GLU A 127 -7.81 2.88 -4.38
N ILE A 128 -7.20 1.74 -4.70
CA ILE A 128 -6.53 1.52 -5.98
C ILE A 128 -7.10 0.29 -6.66
N ILE A 129 -7.27 0.36 -7.97
CA ILE A 129 -7.79 -0.76 -8.77
C ILE A 129 -6.77 -1.07 -9.85
N SER A 130 -6.24 -2.30 -9.86
CA SER A 130 -5.27 -2.72 -10.86
C SER A 130 -5.87 -2.56 -12.26
N LYS A 131 -5.13 -1.92 -13.17
CA LYS A 131 -5.53 -1.79 -14.57
C LYS A 131 -5.44 -3.12 -15.33
N THR A 132 -4.66 -4.07 -14.82
CA THR A 132 -4.44 -5.39 -15.45
C THR A 132 -5.42 -6.43 -14.91
N SER A 133 -5.52 -6.57 -13.58
CA SER A 133 -6.28 -7.65 -12.95
C SER A 133 -7.64 -7.22 -12.39
N GLY A 134 -7.94 -5.92 -12.34
CA GLY A 134 -9.14 -5.40 -11.69
C GLY A 134 -9.17 -5.58 -10.17
N LYS A 135 -8.15 -6.18 -9.55
CA LYS A 135 -8.04 -6.32 -8.09
C LYS A 135 -8.07 -4.94 -7.44
N SER A 136 -9.03 -4.72 -6.54
CA SER A 136 -9.17 -3.50 -5.73
C SER A 136 -8.51 -3.66 -4.37
N TYR A 137 -7.76 -2.64 -3.96
CA TYR A 137 -7.08 -2.56 -2.66
C TYR A 137 -7.41 -1.25 -1.93
N PHE A 138 -7.75 -1.38 -0.66
CA PHE A 138 -7.97 -0.25 0.25
C PHE A 138 -6.67 0.07 0.99
N ILE A 139 -6.22 1.33 0.91
CA ILE A 139 -4.93 1.75 1.46
C ILE A 139 -5.14 2.48 2.79
N TYR A 140 -4.47 1.97 3.83
CA TYR A 140 -4.39 2.57 5.15
C TYR A 140 -2.95 2.93 5.49
N ASN A 141 -2.76 4.02 6.25
CA ASN A 141 -1.45 4.36 6.81
C ASN A 141 -1.41 4.12 8.33
N LEU A 142 -0.44 3.32 8.78
CA LEU A 142 -0.14 3.07 10.18
C LEU A 142 0.78 4.15 10.81
N GLY A 143 1.37 4.99 9.96
CA GLY A 143 2.27 6.07 10.34
C GLY A 143 3.58 5.55 10.92
N LYS A 144 4.21 6.39 11.73
CA LYS A 144 5.44 6.10 12.50
C LYS A 144 5.25 6.33 13.99
N ILE A 145 6.24 5.95 14.78
CA ILE A 145 6.37 6.32 16.20
C ILE A 145 7.28 7.56 16.29
N ASP A 146 6.69 8.71 16.58
CA ASP A 146 7.40 10.00 16.56
C ASP A 146 8.09 10.38 17.89
N SER A 147 7.78 9.71 19.01
CA SER A 147 8.27 10.10 20.34
C SER A 147 9.41 9.21 20.84
N THR A 148 10.58 9.81 21.06
CA THR A 148 11.75 9.17 21.69
C THR A 148 11.77 9.34 23.21
N LYS A 149 11.04 10.32 23.76
CA LYS A 149 11.09 10.66 25.20
C LYS A 149 10.23 9.75 26.08
N TYR A 150 9.13 9.21 25.54
CA TYR A 150 8.22 8.29 26.26
C TYR A 150 7.87 7.10 25.37
N VAL A 151 8.87 6.28 25.08
CA VAL A 151 8.79 5.17 24.12
C VAL A 151 7.66 4.19 24.48
N SER A 152 7.55 3.79 25.74
CA SER A 152 6.50 2.87 26.20
C SER A 152 5.08 3.40 25.93
N ARG A 153 4.82 4.66 26.30
CA ARG A 153 3.54 5.33 26.05
C ARG A 153 3.28 5.45 24.54
N ALA A 154 4.30 5.78 23.75
CA ALA A 154 4.17 5.91 22.31
C ALA A 154 3.84 4.57 21.62
N ILE A 155 4.45 3.48 22.08
CA ILE A 155 4.14 2.12 21.64
C ILE A 155 2.70 1.75 22.01
N SER A 156 2.27 1.99 23.26
CA SER A 156 0.89 1.68 23.69
C SER A 156 -0.16 2.46 22.87
N LEU A 157 0.08 3.75 22.62
CA LEU A 157 -0.80 4.54 21.74
C LEU A 157 -0.81 4.01 20.31
N LYS A 158 0.34 3.55 19.80
CA LYS A 158 0.42 2.95 18.47
C LYS A 158 -0.30 1.61 18.39
N LYS A 159 -0.18 0.74 19.41
CA LYS A 159 -0.95 -0.51 19.51
C LYS A 159 -2.45 -0.23 19.48
N ARG A 160 -2.93 0.74 20.28
CA ARG A 160 -4.35 1.18 20.24
C ARG A 160 -4.76 1.67 18.85
N TYR A 161 -3.93 2.51 18.22
CA TYR A 161 -4.20 3.01 16.88
C TYR A 161 -4.33 1.89 15.84
N ILE A 162 -3.43 0.90 15.88
CA ILE A 162 -3.47 -0.28 15.00
C ILE A 162 -4.76 -1.06 15.22
N GLN A 163 -5.15 -1.30 16.47
CA GLN A 163 -6.40 -2.02 16.79
C GLN A 163 -7.64 -1.30 16.27
N GLU A 164 -7.68 0.03 16.36
CA GLU A 164 -8.77 0.81 15.78
C GLU A 164 -8.84 0.67 14.25
N VAL A 165 -7.70 0.63 13.55
CA VAL A 165 -7.65 0.40 12.10
C VAL A 165 -8.16 -1.01 11.77
N ARG A 166 -7.74 -2.02 12.54
CA ARG A 166 -8.20 -3.40 12.35
C ARG A 166 -9.70 -3.52 12.50
N GLN A 167 -10.27 -2.95 13.57
CA GLN A 167 -11.70 -3.04 13.81
C GLN A 167 -12.49 -2.34 12.69
N GLU A 168 -12.00 -1.21 12.18
CA GLU A 168 -12.62 -0.55 11.02
C GLU A 168 -12.60 -1.47 9.79
N ILE A 169 -11.46 -2.07 9.47
CA ILE A 169 -11.33 -2.98 8.32
C ILE A 169 -12.27 -4.19 8.48
N MET A 170 -12.26 -4.85 9.64
CA MET A 170 -13.11 -6.00 9.91
C MET A 170 -14.60 -5.66 9.78
N ASN A 171 -15.03 -4.52 10.31
CA ASN A 171 -16.41 -4.04 10.20
C ASN A 171 -16.80 -3.74 8.74
N LYS A 172 -15.86 -3.33 7.88
CA LYS A 172 -16.14 -3.09 6.45
C LYS A 172 -16.09 -4.38 5.64
N ALA A 173 -15.17 -5.28 5.98
CA ALA A 173 -15.04 -6.59 5.35
C ALA A 173 -16.28 -7.46 5.59
N SER A 174 -16.82 -7.47 6.82
CA SER A 174 -18.06 -8.20 7.14
C SER A 174 -19.29 -7.73 6.36
N ASN A 175 -19.28 -6.48 5.91
CA ASN A 175 -20.34 -5.90 5.07
C ASN A 175 -20.07 -6.06 3.56
N GLY A 176 -19.04 -6.82 3.16
CA GLY A 176 -18.63 -6.99 1.77
C GLY A 176 -18.08 -5.72 1.10
N LYS A 177 -17.80 -4.67 1.88
CA LYS A 177 -17.37 -3.35 1.37
C LYS A 177 -15.85 -3.25 1.18
N MET A 178 -15.09 -4.22 1.68
CA MET A 178 -13.63 -4.22 1.67
C MET A 178 -13.10 -5.65 1.55
N GLU A 179 -12.50 -5.97 0.41
CA GLU A 179 -11.96 -7.33 0.18
C GLU A 179 -10.44 -7.43 0.34
N ARG A 180 -9.67 -6.37 0.11
CA ARG A 180 -8.20 -6.42 0.19
C ARG A 180 -7.66 -5.12 0.76
N VAL A 181 -6.63 -5.23 1.57
CA VAL A 181 -6.04 -4.06 2.25
C VAL A 181 -4.53 -4.01 2.11
N ILE A 182 -4.03 -2.80 1.92
CA ILE A 182 -2.61 -2.47 2.02
C ILE A 182 -2.44 -1.53 3.21
N LEU A 183 -1.63 -1.96 4.17
CA LEU A 183 -1.28 -1.24 5.38
C LEU A 183 0.15 -0.72 5.25
N LEU A 184 0.29 0.59 5.12
CA LEU A 184 1.59 1.23 5.00
C LEU A 184 2.17 1.53 6.38
N ALA A 185 3.42 1.11 6.62
CA ALA A 185 4.16 1.43 7.84
C ALA A 185 5.34 2.35 7.51
N GLU A 186 5.43 3.51 8.17
CA GLU A 186 6.52 4.47 7.91
C GLU A 186 7.86 4.07 8.56
N ASP A 187 7.83 3.15 9.53
CA ASP A 187 9.03 2.61 10.18
C ASP A 187 8.91 1.11 10.47
N LYS A 188 10.06 0.47 10.69
CA LYS A 188 10.15 -0.98 10.96
C LYS A 188 9.48 -1.37 12.29
N THR A 189 9.44 -0.46 13.27
CA THR A 189 8.86 -0.72 14.59
C THR A 189 7.35 -0.86 14.50
N VAL A 190 6.67 0.02 13.76
CA VAL A 190 5.23 -0.07 13.49
C VAL A 190 4.90 -1.37 12.75
N MET A 191 5.72 -1.75 11.78
CA MET A 191 5.57 -3.03 11.07
C MET A 191 5.71 -4.22 12.02
N ALA A 192 6.70 -4.20 12.92
CA ALA A 192 6.89 -5.24 13.92
C ALA A 192 5.72 -5.32 14.91
N LEU A 193 5.22 -4.18 15.42
CA LEU A 193 4.07 -4.13 16.32
C LEU A 193 2.79 -4.68 15.68
N TYR A 194 2.61 -4.41 14.39
CA TYR A 194 1.49 -4.98 13.65
C TYR A 194 1.63 -6.50 13.57
N ASN A 195 2.80 -7.01 13.19
CA ASN A 195 3.03 -8.45 13.03
C ASN A 195 3.04 -9.22 14.37
N GLU A 196 3.44 -8.60 15.48
CA GLU A 196 3.40 -9.18 16.83
C GLU A 196 1.99 -9.64 17.21
N SER A 197 0.97 -8.95 16.71
CA SER A 197 -0.44 -9.23 16.98
C SER A 197 -1.21 -9.49 15.68
N LEU A 198 -0.56 -10.14 14.72
CA LEU A 198 -1.18 -10.48 13.43
C LEU A 198 -2.43 -11.33 13.66
N MET A 199 -3.54 -10.91 13.06
CA MET A 199 -4.83 -11.59 13.14
C MET A 199 -5.57 -11.45 11.82
N SER A 200 -6.52 -12.35 11.57
CA SER A 200 -7.37 -12.29 10.38
C SER A 200 -8.24 -11.04 10.44
N LEU A 201 -8.34 -10.33 9.32
CA LEU A 201 -9.26 -9.20 9.17
C LEU A 201 -10.51 -9.56 8.38
N ASN A 202 -10.70 -10.85 8.08
CA ASN A 202 -11.77 -11.39 7.24
C ASN A 202 -11.79 -10.75 5.83
N VAL A 203 -10.63 -10.36 5.34
CA VAL A 203 -10.40 -9.90 3.97
C VAL A 203 -9.84 -11.07 3.14
N LYS A 204 -9.81 -10.94 1.81
CA LYS A 204 -9.15 -11.89 0.91
C LYS A 204 -7.62 -11.77 0.95
N GLU A 205 -7.11 -10.57 1.20
CA GLU A 205 -5.66 -10.30 1.23
C GLU A 205 -5.35 -9.13 2.16
N GLN A 206 -4.30 -9.28 2.97
CA GLN A 206 -3.84 -8.26 3.91
C GLN A 206 -2.33 -8.08 3.83
N LEU A 207 -1.91 -7.00 3.17
CA LEU A 207 -0.50 -6.69 2.97
C LEU A 207 -0.02 -5.60 3.93
N ILE A 208 1.10 -5.85 4.61
CA ILE A 208 1.82 -4.79 5.33
C ILE A 208 3.09 -4.41 4.57
N ILE A 209 3.18 -3.15 4.15
CA ILE A 209 4.21 -2.69 3.22
C ILE A 209 4.94 -1.48 3.80
N PRO A 210 6.28 -1.43 3.75
CA PRO A 210 7.02 -0.25 4.22
C PRO A 210 6.75 0.97 3.32
N TRP A 211 6.67 2.16 3.91
CA TRP A 211 6.61 3.45 3.19
C TRP A 211 7.97 3.80 2.59
N GLN A 212 8.42 2.99 1.64
CA GLN A 212 9.70 3.16 0.97
C GLN A 212 9.56 2.74 -0.49
N GLU A 213 10.55 3.09 -1.31
CA GLU A 213 10.53 2.79 -2.74
C GLU A 213 10.38 1.29 -3.03
N ALA A 214 11.09 0.44 -2.26
CA ALA A 214 10.91 -1.01 -2.34
C ALA A 214 9.46 -1.46 -2.09
N GLY A 215 8.76 -0.83 -1.15
CA GLY A 215 7.35 -1.13 -0.87
C GLY A 215 6.42 -0.69 -2.01
N PHE A 216 6.66 0.49 -2.59
CA PHE A 216 5.88 0.95 -3.74
C PHE A 216 6.13 0.12 -4.99
N ASN A 217 7.35 -0.37 -5.20
CA ASN A 217 7.68 -1.29 -6.27
C ASN A 217 6.95 -2.63 -6.11
N LEU A 218 6.86 -3.16 -4.88
CA LEU A 218 6.08 -4.36 -4.59
C LEU A 218 4.59 -4.16 -4.91
N ILE A 219 3.99 -3.04 -4.50
CA ILE A 219 2.61 -2.69 -4.89
C ILE A 219 2.48 -2.66 -6.40
N GLY A 220 3.42 -2.03 -7.11
CA GLY A 220 3.45 -2.00 -8.57
C GLY A 220 3.40 -3.41 -9.20
N LYS A 221 4.21 -4.34 -8.69
CA LYS A 221 4.27 -5.74 -9.16
C LYS A 221 2.96 -6.50 -8.93
N ILE A 222 2.39 -6.40 -7.73
CA ILE A 222 1.08 -6.98 -7.40
C ILE A 222 -0.01 -6.50 -8.37
N GLY A 223 0.11 -5.26 -8.83
CA GLY A 223 -0.82 -4.67 -9.78
C GLY A 223 -0.65 -5.14 -11.22
N SER A 224 0.57 -5.52 -11.61
CA SER A 224 0.90 -5.82 -13.01
C SER A 224 0.90 -7.30 -13.37
N GLU A 225 1.10 -8.19 -12.40
CA GLU A 225 1.28 -9.62 -12.65
C GLU A 225 0.53 -10.51 -11.63
N ASN A 226 0.22 -11.74 -12.03
CA ASN A 226 -0.25 -12.78 -11.13
C ASN A 226 0.97 -13.41 -10.41
N ILE A 227 1.33 -12.84 -9.27
CA ILE A 227 2.52 -13.25 -8.51
C ILE A 227 2.38 -14.70 -8.05
N GLU A 228 1.20 -15.11 -7.60
CA GLU A 228 0.94 -16.46 -7.12
C GLU A 228 1.23 -17.49 -8.21
N GLU A 229 0.67 -17.28 -9.40
CA GLU A 229 0.88 -18.17 -10.55
C GLU A 229 2.34 -18.18 -11.02
N LYS A 230 2.98 -17.02 -11.09
CA LYS A 230 4.39 -16.88 -11.49
C LYS A 230 5.31 -17.69 -10.58
N VAL A 231 5.06 -17.66 -9.28
CA VAL A 231 5.83 -18.39 -8.27
C VAL A 231 5.57 -19.90 -8.36
N VAL A 232 4.31 -20.33 -8.53
CA VAL A 232 3.98 -21.75 -8.63
C VAL A 232 4.53 -22.37 -9.91
N ARG A 233 4.41 -21.71 -11.07
CA ARG A 233 5.00 -22.16 -12.34
C ARG A 233 6.52 -22.34 -12.29
N TYR A 234 7.20 -21.57 -11.44
CA TYR A 234 8.65 -21.73 -11.25
C TYR A 234 8.99 -23.05 -10.53
N LEU A 235 8.15 -23.48 -9.58
CA LEU A 235 8.40 -24.67 -8.76
C LEU A 235 7.77 -25.96 -9.32
N TYR A 236 6.65 -25.84 -10.03
CA TYR A 236 5.83 -26.98 -10.42
C TYR A 236 5.49 -26.91 -11.90
N LYS A 237 5.56 -28.06 -12.58
CA LYS A 237 5.12 -28.20 -13.97
C LYS A 237 3.60 -28.26 -14.07
N ASP A 238 2.96 -28.96 -13.14
CA ASP A 238 1.52 -29.18 -13.08
C ASP A 238 0.99 -28.74 -11.72
N TYR A 239 -0.13 -28.02 -11.74
CA TYR A 239 -0.84 -27.55 -10.56
C TYR A 239 -2.31 -27.31 -10.93
N ASP A 240 -3.19 -27.54 -9.97
CA ASP A 240 -4.64 -27.44 -10.12
C ASP A 240 -5.23 -26.40 -9.17
N ASP A 241 -6.54 -26.16 -9.33
CA ASP A 241 -7.30 -25.35 -8.39
C ASP A 241 -7.16 -25.89 -6.95
N PRO A 242 -7.17 -24.99 -5.95
CA PRO A 242 -6.94 -25.37 -4.56
C PRO A 242 -8.11 -26.18 -3.97
N ASP A 243 -7.82 -27.34 -3.37
CA ASP A 243 -8.82 -28.11 -2.61
C ASP A 243 -9.16 -27.43 -1.27
N TRP A 244 -8.22 -26.64 -0.75
CA TRP A 244 -8.40 -25.86 0.46
C TRP A 244 -8.59 -24.38 0.13
N ALA A 245 -9.68 -23.78 0.62
CA ALA A 245 -10.10 -22.42 0.27
C ALA A 245 -9.08 -21.28 0.57
N TYR A 246 -8.00 -21.56 1.30
CA TYR A 246 -6.93 -20.61 1.60
C TYR A 246 -5.57 -20.97 0.97
N ALA A 247 -5.52 -22.05 0.18
CA ALA A 247 -4.41 -22.33 -0.71
C ALA A 247 -4.55 -21.54 -2.02
N ASP A 248 -3.43 -21.28 -2.67
CA ASP A 248 -3.40 -20.71 -4.01
C ASP A 248 -3.57 -21.80 -5.07
N TYR A 249 -2.97 -22.98 -4.84
CA TYR A 249 -2.97 -24.09 -5.79
C TYR A 249 -2.86 -25.44 -5.07
N THR A 250 -3.33 -26.50 -5.73
CA THR A 250 -3.05 -27.90 -5.36
C THR A 250 -1.92 -28.44 -6.25
N THR A 251 -0.97 -29.15 -5.65
CA THR A 251 0.08 -29.87 -6.38
C THR A 251 0.20 -31.30 -5.88
N SER A 252 1.00 -32.12 -6.57
CA SER A 252 1.32 -33.48 -6.13
C SER A 252 1.98 -33.54 -4.74
N ASP A 253 2.63 -32.45 -4.32
CA ASP A 253 3.28 -32.36 -3.00
C ASP A 253 2.30 -31.95 -1.88
N GLY A 254 1.18 -31.29 -2.21
CA GLY A 254 0.18 -30.81 -1.25
C GLY A 254 -0.50 -29.49 -1.65
N GLN A 255 -1.11 -28.84 -0.66
CA GLN A 255 -1.77 -27.54 -0.81
C GLN A 255 -0.74 -26.42 -0.70
N VAL A 256 -0.59 -25.62 -1.76
CA VAL A 256 0.45 -24.57 -1.87
C VAL A 256 -0.12 -23.22 -1.47
N VAL A 257 0.59 -22.53 -0.56
CA VAL A 257 0.30 -21.16 -0.12
C VAL A 257 1.50 -20.28 -0.45
N VAL A 258 1.32 -19.33 -1.38
CA VAL A 258 2.34 -18.39 -1.79
C VAL A 258 2.36 -17.19 -0.85
N LEU A 259 3.49 -16.99 -0.17
CA LEU A 259 3.73 -15.94 0.83
C LEU A 259 4.85 -14.97 0.45
N VAL A 260 5.26 -14.90 -0.82
CA VAL A 260 6.33 -13.99 -1.28
C VAL A 260 5.99 -12.51 -1.02
N THR A 261 4.70 -12.15 -1.00
CA THR A 261 4.17 -10.81 -0.67
C THR A 261 3.96 -10.58 0.83
N ASN A 262 4.20 -11.60 1.68
CA ASN A 262 3.87 -11.60 3.12
C ASN A 262 2.40 -11.30 3.41
N ASP A 263 1.47 -11.91 2.66
CA ASP A 263 0.04 -11.80 2.96
C ASP A 263 -0.28 -12.32 4.37
N GLY A 264 -0.66 -11.39 5.23
CA GLY A 264 -0.97 -11.64 6.62
C GLY A 264 -2.21 -12.50 6.82
N GLU A 265 -3.17 -12.43 5.89
CA GLU A 265 -4.39 -13.25 5.98
C GLU A 265 -4.03 -14.73 5.79
N LYS A 266 -3.27 -15.06 4.74
CA LYS A 266 -2.77 -16.42 4.50
C LYS A 266 -1.93 -16.96 5.65
N ILE A 267 -1.03 -16.16 6.23
CA ILE A 267 -0.23 -16.55 7.40
C ILE A 267 -1.14 -16.97 8.56
N VAL A 268 -2.18 -16.18 8.85
CA VAL A 268 -3.12 -16.50 9.93
C VAL A 268 -3.91 -17.77 9.62
N LYS A 269 -4.36 -17.96 8.38
CA LYS A 269 -5.12 -19.15 7.97
C LYS A 269 -4.29 -20.43 8.02
N VAL A 270 -3.03 -20.39 7.62
CA VAL A 270 -2.08 -21.52 7.79
C VAL A 270 -1.97 -21.90 9.26
N LYS A 271 -1.73 -20.93 10.16
CA LYS A 271 -1.66 -21.20 11.61
C LYS A 271 -2.96 -21.77 12.16
N GLN A 272 -4.11 -21.20 11.80
CA GLN A 272 -5.41 -21.66 12.25
C GLN A 272 -5.68 -23.10 11.80
N SER A 273 -5.38 -23.43 10.54
CA SER A 273 -5.52 -24.78 10.00
C SER A 273 -4.68 -25.79 10.79
N GLU A 274 -3.42 -25.45 11.07
CA GLU A 274 -2.53 -26.36 11.78
C GLU A 274 -2.91 -26.57 13.25
N ILE A 275 -3.42 -25.52 13.92
CA ILE A 275 -3.97 -25.66 15.28
C ILE A 275 -5.18 -26.61 15.28
N ILE A 276 -6.09 -26.47 14.31
CA ILE A 276 -7.27 -27.33 14.18
C ILE A 276 -6.87 -28.78 13.85
N ASN A 277 -5.94 -28.98 12.92
CA ASN A 277 -5.42 -30.29 12.54
C ASN A 277 -4.79 -31.01 13.74
N ARG A 278 -4.00 -30.29 14.54
CA ARG A 278 -3.38 -30.83 15.76
C ARG A 278 -4.42 -31.22 16.81
N TYR A 279 -5.44 -30.38 17.02
CA TYR A 279 -6.51 -30.64 17.98
C TYR A 279 -7.33 -31.88 17.58
N ASN A 280 -7.68 -32.00 16.30
CA ASN A 280 -8.46 -33.12 15.78
C ASN A 280 -7.65 -34.39 15.51
N ARG A 281 -6.31 -34.34 15.66
CA ARG A 281 -5.38 -35.42 15.27
C ARG A 281 -5.57 -35.86 13.80
N THR A 282 -5.83 -34.90 12.92
CA THR A 282 -6.05 -35.14 11.49
C THR A 282 -4.98 -34.46 10.65
N ASN A 283 -4.50 -35.15 9.61
CA ASN A 283 -3.66 -34.57 8.57
C ASN A 283 -4.36 -34.69 7.22
N LYS A 284 -5.35 -33.81 6.97
CA LYS A 284 -6.15 -33.87 5.72
C LYS A 284 -5.27 -33.68 4.48
N PHE A 285 -4.29 -32.78 4.54
CA PHE A 285 -3.36 -32.50 3.46
C PHE A 285 -2.05 -31.95 4.02
N LYS A 286 -0.98 -32.02 3.22
CA LYS A 286 0.29 -31.33 3.51
C LYS A 286 0.19 -29.88 3.07
N LEU A 287 0.69 -28.96 3.90
CA LEU A 287 0.75 -27.54 3.56
C LEU A 287 2.16 -27.19 3.08
N ILE A 288 2.24 -26.51 1.94
CA ILE A 288 3.51 -26.03 1.37
C ILE A 288 3.47 -24.53 1.32
N VAL A 289 4.25 -23.90 2.18
CA VAL A 289 4.46 -22.45 2.15
C VAL A 289 5.59 -22.17 1.17
N VAL A 290 5.32 -21.31 0.17
CA VAL A 290 6.33 -20.83 -0.76
C VAL A 290 6.67 -19.38 -0.43
N CYS A 291 7.94 -19.10 -0.16
CA CYS A 291 8.42 -17.75 0.16
C CYS A 291 9.70 -17.41 -0.61
N LEU A 292 10.17 -16.17 -0.52
CA LEU A 292 11.48 -15.81 -1.08
C LEU A 292 12.60 -16.42 -0.23
N GLU A 293 13.77 -16.63 -0.83
CA GLU A 293 14.98 -17.06 -0.11
C GLU A 293 15.30 -16.14 1.07
N SER A 294 15.23 -14.81 0.88
CA SER A 294 15.41 -13.83 1.97
C SER A 294 14.40 -13.95 3.12
N GLN A 295 13.27 -14.61 2.90
CA GLN A 295 12.18 -14.77 3.86
C GLN A 295 12.22 -16.12 4.59
N TYR A 296 13.07 -17.05 4.15
CA TYR A 296 13.13 -18.42 4.68
C TYR A 296 13.25 -18.46 6.21
N VAL A 297 14.27 -17.79 6.76
CA VAL A 297 14.56 -17.79 8.22
C VAL A 297 13.37 -17.26 9.02
N LYS A 298 12.66 -16.25 8.49
CA LYS A 298 11.47 -15.70 9.13
C LYS A 298 10.37 -16.75 9.19
N PHE A 299 10.03 -17.38 8.07
CA PHE A 299 8.92 -18.34 8.00
C PHE A 299 9.25 -19.67 8.65
N GLU A 300 10.50 -20.11 8.62
CA GLU A 300 10.97 -21.27 9.37
C GLU A 300 10.73 -21.07 10.87
N LYS A 301 11.07 -19.89 11.41
CA LYS A 301 10.75 -19.54 12.79
C LYS A 301 9.24 -19.43 13.03
N GLU A 302 8.50 -18.82 12.12
CA GLU A 302 7.05 -18.58 12.22
C GLU A 302 6.24 -19.88 12.27
N PHE A 303 6.66 -20.90 11.53
CA PHE A 303 5.95 -22.17 11.37
C PHE A 303 6.66 -23.37 12.02
N LYS A 304 7.74 -23.14 12.79
CA LYS A 304 8.58 -24.18 13.39
C LYS A 304 7.81 -25.24 14.17
N GLU A 305 6.72 -24.84 14.82
CA GLU A 305 5.92 -25.71 15.68
C GLU A 305 4.92 -26.60 14.91
N PHE A 306 4.78 -26.40 13.60
CA PHE A 306 3.81 -27.09 12.74
C PHE A 306 4.50 -28.11 11.84
N SER A 307 4.43 -29.39 12.22
CA SER A 307 5.10 -30.48 11.51
C SER A 307 4.56 -30.77 10.10
N ASN A 308 3.32 -30.35 9.79
CA ASN A 308 2.73 -30.57 8.46
C ASN A 308 2.96 -29.42 7.47
N VAL A 309 3.66 -28.37 7.91
CA VAL A 309 4.05 -27.25 7.05
C VAL A 309 5.46 -27.49 6.52
N ARG A 310 5.57 -27.57 5.19
CA ARG A 310 6.86 -27.55 4.48
C ARG A 310 7.08 -26.18 3.89
N ILE A 311 8.31 -25.68 3.97
CA ILE A 311 8.69 -24.40 3.37
C ILE A 311 9.51 -24.69 2.12
N ARG A 312 9.12 -24.07 1.01
CA ARG A 312 9.92 -23.98 -0.21
C ARG A 312 10.27 -22.53 -0.48
N THR A 313 11.40 -22.33 -1.13
CA THR A 313 11.90 -21.01 -1.49
C THR A 313 11.97 -20.83 -2.99
N VAL A 314 11.81 -19.59 -3.43
CA VAL A 314 12.11 -19.14 -4.78
C VAL A 314 13.09 -17.96 -4.70
N PRO A 315 13.92 -17.72 -5.74
CA PRO A 315 14.88 -16.62 -5.72
C PRO A 315 14.19 -15.27 -5.55
N ASP A 316 14.81 -14.35 -4.80
CA ASP A 316 14.28 -12.99 -4.60
C ASP A 316 13.99 -12.24 -5.90
N GLY A 317 14.77 -12.50 -6.96
CA GLY A 317 14.61 -11.89 -8.28
C GLY A 317 13.36 -12.34 -9.07
N ILE A 318 12.58 -13.30 -8.55
CA ILE A 318 11.30 -13.68 -9.16
C ILE A 318 10.26 -12.55 -9.05
N LEU A 319 10.39 -11.68 -8.04
CA LEU A 319 9.64 -10.45 -7.93
C LEU A 319 10.42 -9.36 -8.66
#